data_AF-A0A7S0B7V6-F1
#
_entry.id   AF-A0A7S0B7V6-F1
#
_cell.length_a   1.000
_cell.length_b   1.000
_cell.length_c   1.000
_cell.angle_alpha   90.00
_cell.angle_beta   90.00
_cell.angle_gamma   90.00
#
_symmetry.space_group_name_H-M   'P 1'
#
loop_
_entity.id
_entity.type
_entity.pdbx_description
1 polymer ?
#
loop_
_entity_poly.entity_id
_entity_poly.type
_entity_poly.pdbx_seq_one_letter_code
_entity_poly.pdbx_strand_id
1 'polypeptide(L)'
;GWVRGWRCWWVGSGGVPLPMATRWVGGSSRLLLILGLLGFAGGSDEPIPDKVGTEVHLTKSERGVLKKLECSMCKAILTEMHVEVAKHSMTRGGAGAESQVWETANAICLALLQKYRLDLGTQRLDPKPEDEDEAEFMARAGAAAANHVRAMLVLKMGCQQWLEDYGGETSGYVFKSVRDDSNTPEGAAQDFCIRSVNLCGKGKREKQKREKEKERQRLQKRAEMLKKQDERERKEKDSDPFKNLPEDSKFGLQRMLEMSKDDPLHYMEEDAKQRVHQARADLRCDVCRTVLEDAHDQISKQPKSMQREYDILPIVEGICEGAKDLSVPNYFGVEPPPLPPLWTDRVRPTLVKKTKRWVLKKFPKKAARERQKWRALTPSGQQKPPPPTIGE
;
A
#
# COMPACT_ATOMS: atom_id res chain seq x y z
N GLY A 1 67.47 -5.58 3.65
CA GLY A 1 68.28 -4.53 4.27
C GLY A 1 67.59 -3.19 4.08
N TRP A 2 67.35 -2.49 5.19
CA TRP A 2 67.15 -1.04 5.36
C TRP A 2 65.85 -0.43 4.78
N VAL A 3 64.81 -0.09 5.58
CA VAL A 3 64.66 0.95 6.65
C VAL A 3 64.37 2.33 6.02
N ARG A 4 63.16 2.93 6.10
CA ARG A 4 62.50 3.78 7.16
C ARG A 4 61.18 4.25 6.50
N GLY A 5 60.02 4.50 7.13
CA GLY A 5 59.72 5.08 8.44
C GLY A 5 59.07 6.47 8.24
N TRP A 6 58.03 6.80 9.03
CA TRP A 6 57.49 8.11 9.49
C TRP A 6 55.95 7.98 9.65
N ARG A 7 55.43 7.71 10.86
CA ARG A 7 55.18 8.54 12.07
C ARG A 7 53.81 9.24 12.07
N CYS A 8 53.02 8.85 13.08
CA CYS A 8 51.78 9.47 13.57
C CYS A 8 51.99 10.91 14.04
N TRP A 9 50.91 11.70 14.01
CA TRP A 9 50.64 12.74 15.00
C TRP A 9 49.24 12.55 15.60
N TRP A 10 49.19 12.75 16.91
CA TRP A 10 48.07 12.62 17.84
C TRP A 10 48.02 13.94 18.60
N VAL A 11 46.87 14.61 18.64
CA VAL A 11 46.51 15.73 19.55
C VAL A 11 44.98 15.64 19.66
N GLY A 12 44.29 15.66 20.81
CA GLY A 12 44.66 16.03 22.17
C GLY A 12 43.68 17.08 22.71
N SER A 13 42.59 16.61 23.35
CA SER A 13 41.86 17.14 24.53
C SER A 13 41.28 18.58 24.62
N GLY A 14 40.08 18.64 25.24
CA GLY A 14 39.46 19.81 25.91
C GLY A 14 38.01 20.06 25.44
N GLY A 15 36.93 20.16 26.22
CA GLY A 15 36.73 20.53 27.64
C GLY A 15 35.79 21.74 27.74
N VAL A 16 34.47 21.50 27.97
CA VAL A 16 33.38 22.25 28.71
C VAL A 16 33.59 23.78 28.95
N PRO A 17 32.62 24.73 28.77
CA PRO A 17 31.34 24.78 29.52
C PRO A 17 30.08 25.47 28.91
N LEU A 18 28.96 25.27 29.61
CA LEU A 18 27.68 26.01 29.57
C LEU A 18 27.84 27.51 29.92
N PRO A 19 26.90 28.36 29.48
CA PRO A 19 26.15 29.20 30.44
C PRO A 19 24.63 29.23 30.12
N MET A 20 23.76 29.03 31.11
CA MET A 20 23.09 30.05 31.94
C MET A 20 22.29 31.14 31.20
N ALA A 21 20.97 30.96 31.27
CA ALA A 21 19.93 31.91 31.70
C ALA A 21 20.00 33.38 31.23
N THR A 22 18.99 33.77 30.44
CA THR A 22 18.42 35.13 30.51
C THR A 22 16.92 35.08 30.76
N ARG A 23 16.58 35.84 31.81
CA ARG A 23 15.32 36.17 32.43
C ARG A 23 14.54 37.10 31.49
N TRP A 24 13.28 36.79 31.17
CA TRP A 24 12.33 37.77 30.62
C TRP A 24 11.11 37.87 31.54
N VAL A 25 10.78 39.12 31.85
CA VAL A 25 9.82 39.56 32.86
C VAL A 25 8.47 39.79 32.18
N GLY A 26 7.43 39.27 32.81
CA GLY A 26 6.09 39.85 33.01
C GLY A 26 5.43 40.65 31.88
N GLY A 27 4.31 40.13 31.39
CA GLY A 27 3.32 40.89 30.64
C GLY A 27 1.95 40.21 30.68
N SER A 28 1.10 40.63 31.63
CA SER A 28 -0.30 40.25 31.76
C SER A 28 -1.10 40.44 30.46
N SER A 29 -1.93 39.47 30.07
CA SER A 29 -3.20 39.73 29.37
C SER A 29 -4.11 38.50 29.33
N ARG A 30 -5.19 38.61 30.13
CA ARG A 30 -6.57 38.13 29.90
C ARG A 30 -6.73 36.91 28.99
N LEU A 31 -6.88 35.74 29.61
CA LEU A 31 -7.42 34.54 28.98
C LEU A 31 -8.95 34.68 28.85
N LEU A 32 -9.42 34.91 27.62
CA LEU A 32 -10.82 34.78 27.24
C LEU A 32 -11.05 33.32 26.81
N LEU A 33 -11.84 32.59 27.60
CA LEU A 33 -12.31 31.24 27.32
C LEU A 33 -13.22 31.26 26.08
N ILE A 34 -12.67 30.93 24.91
CA ILE A 34 -13.44 30.53 23.74
C ILE A 34 -13.37 29.01 23.67
N LEU A 35 -14.48 28.36 24.05
CA LEU A 35 -14.77 26.95 23.82
C LEU A 35 -14.79 26.69 22.31
N GLY A 36 -13.63 26.29 21.77
CA GLY A 36 -13.49 25.77 20.41
C GLY A 36 -13.98 24.33 20.32
N LEU A 37 -15.06 24.15 19.57
CA LEU A 37 -15.56 22.88 19.04
C LEU A 37 -14.44 22.14 18.29
N LEU A 38 -13.79 21.18 18.94
CA LEU A 38 -12.94 20.19 18.29
C LEU A 38 -13.82 19.09 17.69
N GLY A 39 -14.28 19.32 16.45
CA GLY A 39 -14.79 18.28 15.59
C GLY A 39 -13.66 17.36 15.15
N PHE A 40 -13.62 16.14 15.69
CA PHE A 40 -12.76 15.06 15.19
C PHE A 40 -13.20 14.67 13.76
N ALA A 41 -12.54 15.23 12.75
CA ALA A 41 -12.63 14.80 11.36
C ALA A 41 -11.42 13.92 10.98
N GLY A 42 -11.25 12.82 11.72
CA GLY A 42 -10.29 11.76 11.39
C GLY A 42 -10.86 10.81 10.34
N GLY A 43 -11.11 11.30 9.12
CA GLY A 43 -11.34 10.44 7.96
C GLY A 43 -9.99 10.05 7.37
N SER A 44 -9.67 8.75 7.42
CA SER A 44 -8.50 8.14 6.82
C SER A 44 -8.47 8.44 5.31
N ASP A 45 -7.33 8.93 4.83
CA ASP A 45 -7.01 9.01 3.41
C ASP A 45 -6.69 7.60 2.90
N GLU A 46 -7.72 6.77 2.79
CA GLU A 46 -7.58 5.43 2.24
C GLU A 46 -7.37 5.54 0.71
N PRO A 47 -6.27 4.97 0.17
CA PRO A 47 -5.92 5.12 -1.24
C PRO A 47 -6.86 4.30 -2.13
N ILE A 48 -7.23 4.87 -3.27
CA ILE A 48 -7.91 4.15 -4.36
C ILE A 48 -6.80 3.73 -5.33
N PRO A 49 -6.49 2.43 -5.46
CA PRO A 49 -5.43 1.97 -6.34
C PRO A 49 -5.86 2.12 -7.81
N ASP A 50 -5.10 2.89 -8.59
CA ASP A 50 -5.19 2.85 -10.05
C ASP A 50 -4.48 1.59 -10.56
N LYS A 51 -5.09 0.90 -11.53
CA LYS A 51 -4.59 -0.36 -12.11
C LYS A 51 -3.25 -0.21 -12.86
N VAL A 52 -2.69 1.00 -12.93
CA VAL A 52 -1.49 1.34 -13.72
C VAL A 52 -0.29 1.78 -12.84
N GLY A 53 -0.37 1.68 -11.51
CA GLY A 53 0.80 1.79 -10.62
C GLY A 53 1.30 3.20 -10.29
N THR A 54 0.69 4.26 -10.84
CA THR A 54 0.84 5.64 -10.33
C THR A 54 -0.31 5.98 -9.40
N GLU A 55 -0.06 5.96 -8.09
CA GLU A 55 -1.06 6.34 -7.08
C GLU A 55 -1.33 7.85 -7.14
N VAL A 56 -2.42 8.25 -7.79
CA VAL A 56 -2.87 9.65 -7.79
C VAL A 56 -3.78 9.88 -6.58
N HIS A 57 -3.22 10.44 -5.50
CA HIS A 57 -4.00 10.78 -4.33
C HIS A 57 -4.90 11.99 -4.58
N LEU A 58 -6.22 11.83 -4.43
CA LEU A 58 -7.18 12.93 -4.39
C LEU A 58 -7.18 13.57 -3.02
N THR A 59 -6.94 14.88 -2.98
CA THR A 59 -7.08 15.69 -1.76
C THR A 59 -8.54 15.74 -1.30
N LYS A 60 -8.76 16.07 -0.02
CA LYS A 60 -10.11 16.20 0.55
C LYS A 60 -10.94 17.27 -0.16
N SER A 61 -10.31 18.36 -0.60
CA SER A 61 -10.96 19.40 -1.39
C SER A 61 -11.41 18.87 -2.75
N GLU A 62 -10.54 18.17 -3.49
CA GLU A 62 -10.87 17.59 -4.80
C GLU A 62 -12.01 16.57 -4.71
N ARG A 63 -11.99 15.69 -3.70
CA ARG A 63 -13.13 14.77 -3.44
C ARG A 63 -14.42 15.54 -3.15
N GLY A 64 -14.33 16.65 -2.42
CA GLY A 64 -15.46 17.54 -2.17
C GLY A 64 -16.01 18.18 -3.44
N VAL A 65 -15.14 18.55 -4.39
CA VAL A 65 -15.53 19.09 -5.71
C VAL A 65 -16.25 18.02 -6.54
N LEU A 66 -15.69 16.81 -6.64
CA LEU A 66 -16.32 15.71 -7.38
C LEU A 66 -17.73 15.38 -6.83
N LYS A 67 -17.90 15.35 -5.50
CA LYS A 67 -19.22 15.12 -4.87
C LYS A 67 -20.27 16.19 -5.21
N LYS A 68 -19.84 17.44 -5.41
CA LYS A 68 -20.73 18.53 -5.84
C LYS A 68 -21.09 18.39 -7.32
N LEU A 69 -20.15 17.90 -8.12
CA LEU A 69 -20.28 17.72 -9.56
C LEU A 69 -20.91 16.39 -9.98
N GLU A 70 -21.24 15.49 -9.06
CA GLU A 70 -21.88 14.19 -9.36
C GLU A 70 -23.05 14.30 -10.35
N CYS A 71 -23.89 15.35 -10.21
CA CYS A 71 -25.03 15.54 -11.11
C CYS A 71 -24.59 16.00 -12.52
N SER A 72 -23.63 16.92 -12.63
CA SER A 72 -23.13 17.36 -13.95
C SER A 72 -22.31 16.25 -14.62
N MET A 73 -21.53 15.50 -13.84
CA MET A 73 -20.80 14.33 -14.31
C MET A 73 -21.75 13.23 -14.80
N CYS A 74 -22.78 12.89 -14.02
CA CYS A 74 -23.81 11.93 -14.43
C CYS A 74 -24.40 12.34 -15.78
N LYS A 75 -24.81 13.60 -15.94
CA LYS A 75 -25.37 14.08 -17.20
C LYS A 75 -24.39 13.97 -18.36
N ALA A 76 -23.16 14.46 -18.18
CA ALA A 76 -22.15 14.45 -19.23
C ALA A 76 -21.77 13.01 -19.62
N ILE A 77 -21.53 12.12 -18.66
CA ILE A 77 -21.22 10.71 -18.91
C ILE A 77 -22.35 10.03 -19.67
N LEU A 78 -23.62 10.22 -19.27
CA LEU A 78 -24.74 9.60 -19.98
C LEU A 78 -24.96 10.16 -21.38
N THR A 79 -24.84 11.47 -21.57
CA THR A 79 -24.95 12.08 -22.90
C THR A 79 -23.88 11.50 -23.83
N GLU A 80 -22.62 11.43 -23.39
CA GLU A 80 -21.53 10.89 -24.19
C GLU A 80 -21.67 9.39 -24.45
N MET A 81 -22.08 8.63 -23.42
CA MET A 81 -22.32 7.20 -23.56
C MET A 81 -23.45 6.91 -24.55
N HIS A 82 -24.53 7.69 -24.52
CA HIS A 82 -25.65 7.54 -25.46
C HIS A 82 -25.20 7.84 -26.90
N VAL A 83 -24.47 8.93 -27.11
CA VAL A 83 -23.93 9.31 -28.42
C VAL A 83 -23.01 8.23 -28.99
N GLU A 84 -22.06 7.72 -28.18
CA GLU A 84 -21.11 6.69 -28.63
C GLU A 84 -21.80 5.36 -28.96
N VAL A 85 -22.73 4.92 -28.11
CA VAL A 85 -23.51 3.69 -28.35
C VAL A 85 -24.34 3.79 -29.63
N ALA A 86 -24.99 4.94 -29.86
CA ALA A 86 -25.78 5.20 -31.07
C ALA A 86 -24.89 5.26 -32.32
N LYS A 87 -23.80 6.03 -32.26
CA LYS A 87 -22.84 6.22 -33.36
C LYS A 87 -22.21 4.91 -33.82
N HIS A 88 -21.85 4.03 -32.88
CA HIS A 88 -21.25 2.73 -33.19
C HIS A 88 -22.28 1.61 -33.38
N SER A 89 -23.59 1.91 -33.32
CA SER A 89 -24.66 0.93 -33.49
C SER A 89 -24.52 -0.30 -32.57
N MET A 90 -24.05 -0.10 -31.34
CA MET A 90 -23.72 -1.20 -30.40
C MET A 90 -24.97 -1.97 -29.93
N THR A 91 -26.17 -1.48 -30.24
CA THR A 91 -27.45 -2.12 -29.91
C THR A 91 -27.90 -3.17 -30.92
N ARG A 92 -27.21 -3.32 -32.06
CA ARG A 92 -27.61 -4.23 -33.14
C ARG A 92 -27.15 -5.68 -32.95
N GLY A 93 -26.20 -5.94 -32.06
CA GLY A 93 -25.85 -7.31 -31.68
C GLY A 93 -27.00 -7.97 -30.91
N GLY A 94 -27.22 -9.27 -31.10
CA GLY A 94 -28.26 -10.02 -30.40
C GLY A 94 -28.03 -10.12 -28.87
N ALA A 95 -28.47 -11.23 -28.26
CA ALA A 95 -28.28 -11.45 -26.83
C ALA A 95 -26.79 -11.32 -26.44
N GLY A 96 -26.48 -10.39 -25.52
CA GLY A 96 -25.10 -10.08 -25.08
C GLY A 96 -24.53 -8.75 -25.56
N ALA A 97 -25.20 -8.01 -26.45
CA ALA A 97 -24.71 -6.70 -26.91
C ALA A 97 -24.63 -5.63 -25.80
N GLU A 98 -25.37 -5.81 -24.70
CA GLU A 98 -25.26 -4.96 -23.51
C GLU A 98 -23.86 -5.00 -22.86
N SER A 99 -23.17 -6.14 -22.93
CA SER A 99 -21.82 -6.24 -22.36
C SER A 99 -20.81 -5.37 -23.11
N GLN A 100 -21.01 -5.16 -24.42
CA GLN A 100 -20.16 -4.27 -25.22
C GLN A 100 -20.32 -2.82 -24.78
N VAL A 101 -21.55 -2.41 -24.44
CA VAL A 101 -21.82 -1.08 -23.89
C VAL A 101 -21.13 -0.92 -22.52
N TRP A 102 -21.14 -1.95 -21.69
CA TRP A 102 -20.41 -1.94 -20.41
C TRP A 102 -18.89 -1.83 -20.59
N GLU A 103 -18.31 -2.57 -21.53
CA GLU A 103 -16.86 -2.51 -21.82
C GLU A 103 -16.42 -1.13 -22.33
N THR A 104 -17.31 -0.38 -22.99
CA THR A 104 -17.02 0.97 -23.48
C THR A 104 -16.98 2.04 -22.39
N ALA A 105 -17.37 1.72 -21.16
CA ALA A 105 -17.39 2.64 -20.03
C ALA A 105 -16.03 3.37 -19.85
N ASN A 106 -14.90 2.67 -19.97
CA ASN A 106 -13.57 3.28 -19.87
C ASN A 106 -13.29 4.28 -21.00
N ALA A 107 -13.77 4.02 -22.22
CA ALA A 107 -13.64 4.92 -23.36
C ALA A 107 -14.47 6.20 -23.16
N ILE A 108 -15.63 6.09 -22.50
CA ILE A 108 -16.47 7.25 -22.17
C ILE A 108 -15.72 8.24 -21.26
N CYS A 109 -14.92 7.77 -20.31
CA CYS A 109 -14.11 8.69 -19.52
C CYS A 109 -13.09 9.47 -20.35
N LEU A 110 -12.52 8.87 -21.39
CA LEU A 110 -11.62 9.59 -22.30
C LEU A 110 -12.39 10.59 -23.15
N ALA A 111 -13.56 10.23 -23.67
CA ALA A 111 -14.45 11.14 -24.37
C ALA A 111 -14.85 12.34 -23.49
N LEU A 112 -15.14 12.08 -22.21
CA LEU A 112 -15.42 13.12 -21.23
C LEU A 112 -14.24 14.08 -21.05
N LEU A 113 -13.00 13.58 -20.98
CA LEU A 113 -11.80 14.42 -20.88
C LEU A 113 -11.56 15.24 -22.16
N GLN A 114 -11.93 14.71 -23.32
CA GLN A 114 -11.78 15.39 -24.61
C GLN A 114 -12.82 16.48 -24.82
N LYS A 115 -14.04 16.31 -24.30
CA LYS A 115 -15.16 17.24 -24.53
C LYS A 115 -15.48 18.15 -23.36
N TYR A 116 -14.98 17.87 -22.17
CA TYR A 116 -15.26 18.66 -20.98
C TYR A 116 -13.99 19.08 -20.26
N ARG A 117 -14.09 20.21 -19.57
CA ARG A 117 -13.04 20.77 -18.75
C ARG A 117 -13.57 20.96 -17.33
N LEU A 118 -12.80 20.45 -16.37
CA LEU A 118 -13.03 20.70 -14.95
C LEU A 118 -12.27 21.97 -14.53
N ASP A 119 -12.99 22.92 -13.96
CA ASP A 119 -12.40 24.05 -13.24
C ASP A 119 -12.52 23.81 -11.73
N LEU A 120 -11.38 23.56 -11.08
CA LEU A 120 -11.30 23.33 -9.63
C LEU A 120 -11.63 24.58 -8.82
N GLY A 121 -11.41 25.79 -9.38
CA GLY A 121 -11.69 27.06 -8.72
C GLY A 121 -13.18 27.34 -8.67
N THR A 122 -13.85 27.31 -9.82
CA THR A 122 -15.30 27.53 -9.91
C THR A 122 -16.14 26.31 -9.55
N GLN A 123 -15.52 25.13 -9.48
CA GLN A 123 -16.16 23.85 -9.21
C GLN A 123 -17.27 23.57 -10.25
N ARG A 124 -16.92 23.75 -11.52
CA ARG A 124 -17.80 23.55 -12.67
C ARG A 124 -17.17 22.62 -13.69
N LEU A 125 -18.04 21.90 -14.39
CA LEU A 125 -17.70 21.06 -15.52
C LEU A 125 -18.29 21.74 -16.76
N ASP A 126 -17.42 22.34 -17.56
CA ASP A 126 -17.83 23.12 -18.73
C ASP A 126 -17.43 22.38 -20.02
N PRO A 127 -18.25 22.41 -21.08
CA PRO A 127 -17.88 21.83 -22.37
C PRO A 127 -16.70 22.58 -22.98
N LYS A 128 -15.77 21.85 -23.59
CA LYS A 128 -14.66 22.41 -24.37
C LYS A 128 -15.18 22.88 -25.73
N PRO A 129 -14.65 23.98 -26.28
CA PRO A 129 -14.92 24.37 -27.67
C PRO A 129 -14.32 23.32 -28.62
N GLU A 130 -15.04 22.96 -29.68
CA GLU A 130 -14.59 21.95 -30.65
C GLU A 130 -13.33 22.37 -31.45
N ASP A 131 -13.07 23.68 -31.54
CA ASP A 131 -11.96 24.27 -32.31
C ASP A 131 -10.70 24.56 -31.48
N GLU A 132 -10.67 24.20 -30.19
CA GLU A 132 -9.52 24.51 -29.32
C GLU A 132 -8.44 23.43 -29.44
N ASP A 133 -7.31 23.75 -30.10
CA ASP A 133 -6.15 22.86 -30.16
C ASP A 133 -5.55 22.70 -28.75
N GLU A 134 -5.61 21.47 -28.20
CA GLU A 134 -5.11 21.18 -26.85
C GLU A 134 -3.61 21.50 -26.71
N ALA A 135 -2.82 21.34 -27.78
CA ALA A 135 -1.40 21.66 -27.76
C ALA A 135 -1.19 23.18 -27.65
N GLU A 136 -1.99 23.96 -28.37
CA GLU A 136 -1.95 25.42 -28.31
C GLU A 136 -2.46 25.94 -26.96
N PHE A 137 -3.53 25.34 -26.43
CA PHE A 137 -4.07 25.67 -25.11
C PHE A 137 -3.04 25.39 -24.00
N MET A 138 -2.39 24.21 -24.04
CA MET A 138 -1.35 23.84 -23.08
C MET A 138 -0.11 24.74 -23.19
N ALA A 139 0.26 25.14 -24.40
CA ALA A 139 1.36 26.08 -24.64
C ALA A 139 1.04 27.49 -24.11
N ARG A 140 -0.21 27.96 -24.25
CA ARG A 140 -0.66 29.27 -23.76
C ARG A 140 -0.87 29.32 -22.24
N ALA A 141 -1.20 28.19 -21.62
CA ALA A 141 -1.55 28.14 -20.20
C ALA A 141 -0.35 28.37 -19.24
N GLY A 142 0.89 28.14 -19.66
CA GLY A 142 2.08 28.38 -18.83
C GLY A 142 1.98 27.74 -17.44
N ALA A 143 2.07 28.53 -16.36
CA ALA A 143 1.92 28.05 -14.98
C ALA A 143 0.51 27.47 -14.68
N ALA A 144 -0.53 27.88 -15.42
CA ALA A 144 -1.87 27.31 -15.29
C ALA A 144 -1.99 25.92 -15.93
N ALA A 145 -1.01 25.48 -16.73
CA ALA A 145 -0.98 24.13 -17.30
C ALA A 145 -0.93 23.05 -16.22
N ALA A 146 -0.20 23.28 -15.13
CA ALA A 146 -0.13 22.34 -14.00
C ALA A 146 -1.51 22.14 -13.34
N ASN A 147 -2.26 23.23 -13.13
CA ASN A 147 -3.62 23.16 -12.59
C ASN A 147 -4.58 22.48 -13.57
N HIS A 148 -4.41 22.69 -14.87
CA HIS A 148 -5.21 22.04 -15.90
C HIS A 148 -4.98 20.53 -15.94
N VAL A 149 -3.72 20.08 -15.97
CA VAL A 149 -3.37 18.65 -15.91
C VAL A 149 -3.91 18.03 -14.63
N ARG A 150 -3.78 18.73 -13.50
CA ARG A 150 -4.34 18.25 -12.23
C ARG A 150 -5.86 18.11 -12.29
N ALA A 151 -6.57 19.10 -12.83
CA ALA A 151 -8.03 19.04 -12.98
C ALA A 151 -8.46 17.91 -13.92
N MET A 152 -7.71 17.65 -15.00
CA MET A 152 -7.94 16.54 -15.92
C MET A 152 -7.80 15.19 -15.20
N LEU A 153 -6.76 15.01 -14.39
CA LEU A 153 -6.57 13.80 -13.58
C LEU A 153 -7.70 13.62 -12.56
N VAL A 154 -8.11 14.69 -11.88
CA VAL A 154 -9.23 14.65 -10.93
C VAL A 154 -10.53 14.26 -11.63
N LEU A 155 -10.80 14.81 -12.81
CA LEU A 155 -11.97 14.46 -13.62
C LEU A 155 -11.95 13.00 -14.08
N LYS A 156 -10.79 12.51 -14.54
CA LYS A 156 -10.59 11.11 -14.95
C LYS A 156 -10.92 10.16 -13.80
N MET A 157 -10.31 10.38 -12.64
CA MET A 157 -10.54 9.57 -11.44
C MET A 157 -12.01 9.62 -11.00
N GLY A 158 -12.62 10.82 -11.02
CA GLY A 158 -14.03 10.97 -10.69
C GLY A 158 -14.94 10.21 -11.66
N CYS A 159 -14.63 10.21 -12.95
CA CYS A 159 -15.39 9.48 -13.95
C CYS A 159 -15.27 7.96 -13.76
N GLN A 160 -14.05 7.46 -13.53
CA GLN A 160 -13.83 6.03 -13.25
C GLN A 160 -14.59 5.58 -12.00
N GLN A 161 -14.48 6.33 -10.89
CA GLN A 161 -15.23 6.04 -9.67
C GLN A 161 -16.74 6.05 -9.91
N TRP A 162 -17.25 7.02 -10.68
CA TRP A 162 -18.67 7.10 -11.00
C TRP A 162 -19.15 5.88 -11.80
N LEU A 163 -18.36 5.42 -12.77
CA LEU A 163 -18.68 4.23 -13.56
C LEU A 163 -18.58 2.93 -12.77
N GLU A 164 -17.66 2.84 -11.80
CA GLU A 164 -17.61 1.72 -10.87
C GLU A 164 -18.88 1.65 -10.02
N ASP A 165 -19.36 2.80 -9.54
CA ASP A 165 -20.54 2.88 -8.68
C ASP A 165 -21.85 2.65 -9.45
N TYR A 166 -21.96 3.19 -10.67
CA TYR A 166 -23.24 3.29 -11.39
C TYR A 166 -23.24 2.69 -12.78
N GLY A 167 -22.10 2.34 -13.35
CA GLY A 167 -22.03 2.09 -14.77
C GLY A 167 -22.76 0.81 -15.21
N GLY A 168 -22.96 -0.16 -14.31
CA GLY A 168 -23.76 -1.36 -14.60
C GLY A 168 -25.22 -1.00 -14.88
N GLU A 169 -25.82 -0.19 -14.02
CA GLU A 169 -27.18 0.35 -14.25
C GLU A 169 -27.22 1.30 -15.44
N THR A 170 -26.17 2.10 -15.63
CA THR A 170 -26.07 3.09 -16.71
C THR A 170 -26.00 2.44 -18.08
N SER A 171 -25.16 1.41 -18.24
CA SER A 171 -24.97 0.70 -19.52
C SER A 171 -26.25 0.03 -20.01
N GLY A 172 -26.97 -0.67 -19.12
CA GLY A 172 -28.27 -1.28 -19.45
C GLY A 172 -29.33 -0.23 -19.78
N TYR A 173 -29.37 0.89 -19.05
CA TYR A 173 -30.30 1.97 -19.34
C TYR A 173 -30.02 2.62 -20.70
N VAL A 174 -28.76 2.96 -21.00
CA VAL A 174 -28.36 3.56 -22.28
C VAL A 174 -28.61 2.59 -23.44
N PHE A 175 -28.26 1.31 -23.28
CA PHE A 175 -28.53 0.28 -24.28
C PHE A 175 -30.02 0.24 -24.65
N LYS A 176 -30.90 0.18 -23.64
CA LYS A 176 -32.35 0.19 -23.86
C LYS A 176 -32.82 1.50 -24.50
N SER A 177 -32.32 2.64 -24.00
CA SER A 177 -32.72 3.95 -24.50
C SER A 177 -32.39 4.14 -25.97
N VAL A 178 -31.21 3.71 -26.41
CA VAL A 178 -30.74 3.80 -27.81
C VAL A 178 -31.43 2.76 -28.68
N ARG A 179 -31.58 1.51 -28.20
CA ARG A 179 -32.24 0.45 -28.97
C ARG A 179 -33.70 0.78 -29.27
N ASP A 180 -34.39 1.35 -28.29
CA ASP A 180 -35.82 1.65 -28.39
C ASP A 180 -36.06 3.08 -28.97
N ASP A 181 -35.00 3.82 -29.35
CA ASP A 181 -35.03 5.24 -29.78
C ASP A 181 -35.92 6.13 -28.89
N SER A 182 -35.95 5.80 -27.59
CA SER A 182 -36.97 6.32 -26.67
C SER A 182 -36.68 7.72 -26.13
N ASN A 183 -35.41 8.13 -26.14
CA ASN A 183 -34.97 9.43 -25.62
C ASN A 183 -33.79 9.99 -26.43
N THR A 184 -33.72 11.32 -26.50
CA THR A 184 -32.50 12.02 -26.92
C THR A 184 -31.39 11.85 -25.87
N PRO A 185 -30.11 12.05 -26.21
CA PRO A 185 -29.01 11.94 -25.25
C PRO A 185 -29.23 12.76 -23.97
N GLU A 186 -29.72 13.99 -24.10
CA GLU A 186 -30.01 14.89 -22.97
C GLU A 186 -31.22 14.42 -22.17
N GLY A 187 -32.25 13.91 -22.85
CA GLY A 187 -33.45 13.37 -22.21
C GLY A 187 -33.13 12.13 -21.38
N ALA A 188 -32.35 11.20 -21.94
CA ALA A 188 -31.87 9.99 -21.27
C ALA A 188 -31.01 10.33 -20.05
N ALA A 189 -30.06 11.26 -20.21
CA ALA A 189 -29.24 11.76 -19.12
C ALA A 189 -30.08 12.38 -17.98
N GLN A 190 -31.07 13.21 -18.33
CA GLN A 190 -31.93 13.85 -17.33
C GLN A 190 -32.80 12.84 -16.59
N ASP A 191 -33.41 11.90 -17.30
CA ASP A 191 -34.30 10.88 -16.73
C ASP A 191 -33.54 9.94 -15.79
N PHE A 192 -32.40 9.39 -16.23
CA PHE A 192 -31.59 8.49 -15.39
C PHE A 192 -31.01 9.19 -14.15
N CYS A 193 -30.40 10.38 -14.33
CA CYS A 193 -29.75 11.08 -13.23
C CYS A 193 -30.74 11.59 -12.17
N ILE A 194 -31.99 11.88 -12.55
CA ILE A 194 -33.04 12.30 -11.63
C ILE A 194 -33.78 11.10 -11.05
N ARG A 195 -34.26 10.17 -11.87
CA ARG A 195 -35.21 9.12 -11.45
C ARG A 195 -34.52 7.86 -10.96
N SER A 196 -33.50 7.37 -11.67
CA SER A 196 -32.84 6.11 -11.35
C SER A 196 -31.90 6.30 -10.17
N VAL A 197 -30.93 7.22 -10.30
CA VAL A 197 -29.83 7.33 -9.33
C VAL A 197 -30.08 8.43 -8.28
N ASN A 198 -31.03 9.33 -8.54
CA ASN A 198 -31.40 10.48 -7.69
C ASN A 198 -30.21 11.40 -7.35
N LEU A 199 -29.25 11.53 -8.27
CA LEU A 199 -28.09 12.42 -8.13
C LEU A 199 -28.46 13.89 -8.39
N CYS A 200 -29.47 14.11 -9.23
CA CYS A 200 -29.95 15.43 -9.61
C CYS A 200 -31.31 15.73 -8.95
N GLY A 201 -31.42 16.88 -8.28
CA GLY A 201 -32.69 17.40 -7.75
C GLY A 201 -32.92 17.22 -6.24
N LYS A 202 -34.16 17.44 -5.81
CA LYS A 202 -34.54 17.45 -4.37
C LYS A 202 -34.42 16.07 -3.70
N GLY A 203 -34.42 14.98 -4.47
CA GLY A 203 -34.25 13.60 -3.99
C GLY A 203 -32.89 13.31 -3.34
N LYS A 204 -31.83 14.05 -3.70
CA LYS A 204 -30.48 13.90 -3.12
C LYS A 204 -30.49 14.06 -1.60
N ARG A 205 -31.32 14.97 -1.07
CA ARG A 205 -31.43 15.24 0.37
C ARG A 205 -32.07 14.08 1.13
N GLU A 206 -33.03 13.39 0.51
CA GLU A 206 -33.71 12.25 1.12
C GLU A 206 -32.82 11.00 1.11
N LYS A 207 -32.13 10.72 0.00
CA LYS A 207 -31.14 9.63 -0.09
C LYS A 207 -30.03 9.81 0.94
N GLN A 208 -29.47 11.02 1.04
CA GLN A 208 -28.42 11.33 2.02
C GLN A 208 -28.91 11.18 3.47
N LYS A 209 -30.18 11.49 3.76
CA LYS A 209 -30.78 11.26 5.08
C LYS A 209 -30.89 9.76 5.39
N ARG A 210 -31.35 8.96 4.43
CA ARG A 210 -31.44 7.49 4.57
C ARG A 210 -30.07 6.84 4.74
N GLU A 211 -29.06 7.29 4.02
CA GLU A 211 -27.69 6.78 4.15
C GLU A 211 -27.09 7.12 5.51
N LYS A 212 -27.21 8.38 5.97
CA LYS A 212 -26.78 8.77 7.32
C LYS A 212 -27.49 7.96 8.42
N GLU A 213 -28.76 7.64 8.23
CA GLU A 213 -29.51 6.79 9.16
C GLU A 213 -29.00 5.34 9.16
N LYS A 214 -28.79 4.74 7.99
CA LYS A 214 -28.17 3.41 7.86
C LYS A 214 -26.77 3.36 8.46
N GLU A 215 -25.96 4.39 8.25
CA GLU A 215 -24.62 4.50 8.83
C GLU A 215 -24.68 4.59 10.35
N ARG A 216 -25.58 5.41 10.91
CA ARG A 216 -25.81 5.49 12.35
C ARG A 216 -26.23 4.14 12.94
N GLN A 217 -27.09 3.39 12.25
CA GLN A 217 -27.46 2.03 12.65
C GLN A 217 -26.27 1.06 12.62
N ARG A 218 -25.40 1.14 11.61
CA ARG A 218 -24.18 0.33 11.52
C ARG A 218 -23.22 0.64 12.67
N LEU A 219 -23.03 1.92 13.00
CA LEU A 219 -22.19 2.34 14.12
C LEU A 219 -22.76 1.86 15.47
N GLN A 220 -24.08 1.93 15.66
CA GLN A 220 -24.74 1.39 16.85
C GLN A 220 -24.55 -0.12 16.97
N LYS A 221 -24.72 -0.87 15.87
CA LYS A 221 -24.45 -2.33 15.85
C LYS A 221 -22.99 -2.65 16.17
N ARG A 222 -22.02 -1.91 15.62
CA ARG A 222 -20.59 -2.09 15.96
C ARG A 222 -20.32 -1.84 17.43
N ALA A 223 -20.87 -0.76 17.99
CA ALA A 223 -20.73 -0.45 19.42
C ALA A 223 -21.37 -1.51 20.32
N GLU A 224 -22.51 -2.08 19.92
CA GLU A 224 -23.15 -3.18 20.65
C GLU A 224 -22.32 -4.47 20.58
N MET A 225 -21.74 -4.80 19.42
CA MET A 225 -20.85 -5.95 19.27
C MET A 225 -19.59 -5.82 20.12
N LEU A 226 -18.98 -4.63 20.14
CA LEU A 226 -17.83 -4.33 21.01
C LEU A 226 -18.18 -4.51 22.50
N LYS A 227 -19.34 -3.98 22.94
CA LYS A 227 -19.80 -4.20 24.32
C LYS A 227 -19.99 -5.68 24.66
N LYS A 228 -20.56 -6.47 23.73
CA LYS A 228 -20.71 -7.92 23.93
C LYS A 228 -19.37 -8.65 24.00
N GLN A 229 -18.39 -8.22 23.21
CA GLN A 229 -17.03 -8.77 23.25
C GLN A 229 -16.34 -8.44 24.57
N ASP A 230 -16.40 -7.19 25.03
CA ASP A 230 -15.84 -6.78 26.32
C ASP A 230 -16.48 -7.54 27.50
N GLU A 231 -17.80 -7.77 27.44
CA GLU A 231 -18.50 -8.53 28.47
C GLU A 231 -18.08 -10.02 28.46
N ARG A 232 -17.83 -10.59 27.27
CA ARG A 232 -17.31 -11.94 27.12
C ARG A 232 -15.88 -12.06 27.66
N GLU A 233 -15.00 -11.13 27.31
CA GLU A 233 -13.63 -11.08 27.84
C GLU A 233 -13.60 -10.91 29.37
N ARG A 234 -14.52 -10.12 29.94
CA ARG A 234 -14.66 -10.02 31.40
C ARG A 234 -15.09 -11.35 32.02
N LYS A 235 -16.07 -12.04 31.43
CA LYS A 235 -16.49 -13.38 31.88
C LYS A 235 -15.37 -14.42 31.74
N GLU A 236 -14.56 -14.34 30.69
CA GLU A 236 -13.38 -15.19 30.49
C GLU A 236 -12.29 -14.89 31.53
N LYS A 237 -12.02 -13.62 31.84
CA LYS A 237 -11.11 -13.21 32.93
C LYS A 237 -11.60 -13.64 34.31
N ASP A 238 -12.92 -13.65 34.53
CA ASP A 238 -13.51 -14.11 35.79
C ASP A 238 -13.55 -15.64 35.92
N SER A 239 -13.57 -16.36 34.79
CA SER A 239 -13.47 -17.83 34.72
C SER A 239 -12.04 -18.34 34.53
N ASP A 240 -11.06 -17.45 34.50
CA ASP A 240 -9.66 -17.80 34.39
C ASP A 240 -9.25 -18.69 35.60
N PRO A 241 -8.90 -19.97 35.37
CA PRO A 241 -8.45 -20.86 36.45
C PRO A 241 -7.21 -20.32 37.18
N PHE A 242 -6.44 -19.42 36.57
CA PHE A 242 -5.29 -18.76 37.20
C PHE A 242 -5.69 -17.62 38.16
N LYS A 243 -6.95 -17.18 38.19
CA LYS A 243 -7.41 -16.12 39.11
C LYS A 243 -7.35 -16.57 40.57
N ASN A 244 -7.69 -17.84 40.83
CA ASN A 244 -7.77 -18.42 42.18
C ASN A 244 -6.44 -19.00 42.71
N LEU A 245 -5.37 -18.98 41.91
CA LEU A 245 -4.05 -19.40 42.39
C LEU A 245 -3.47 -18.38 43.37
N PRO A 246 -2.74 -18.82 44.42
CA PRO A 246 -1.93 -17.93 45.24
C PRO A 246 -0.94 -17.14 44.38
N GLU A 247 -0.67 -15.88 44.73
CA GLU A 247 0.27 -15.01 43.98
C GLU A 247 1.62 -15.70 43.74
N ASP A 248 2.17 -16.39 44.75
CA ASP A 248 3.43 -17.13 44.63
C ASP A 248 3.41 -18.22 43.56
N SER A 249 2.26 -18.90 43.39
CA SER A 249 2.09 -19.92 42.34
C SER A 249 1.98 -19.28 40.95
N LYS A 250 1.39 -18.09 40.84
CA LYS A 250 1.33 -17.33 39.58
C LYS A 250 2.72 -16.87 39.15
N PHE A 251 3.50 -16.32 40.08
CA PHE A 251 4.89 -15.93 39.80
C PHE A 251 5.76 -17.14 39.45
N GLY A 252 5.57 -18.28 40.14
CA GLY A 252 6.27 -19.52 39.82
C GLY A 252 5.96 -20.03 38.40
N LEU A 253 4.69 -20.07 38.02
CA LEU A 253 4.25 -20.48 36.68
C LEU A 253 4.70 -19.49 35.61
N GLN A 254 4.58 -18.19 35.85
CA GLN A 254 5.08 -17.16 34.94
C GLN A 254 6.59 -17.32 34.73
N ARG A 255 7.37 -17.51 35.80
CA ARG A 255 8.81 -17.73 35.71
C ARG A 255 9.16 -19.02 34.98
N MET A 256 8.40 -20.10 35.16
CA MET A 256 8.58 -21.32 34.35
C MET A 256 8.29 -21.08 32.87
N LEU A 257 7.20 -20.39 32.54
CA LEU A 257 6.87 -20.07 31.14
C LEU A 257 7.90 -19.13 30.50
N GLU A 258 8.43 -18.17 31.26
CA GLU A 258 9.53 -17.31 30.83
C GLU A 258 10.82 -18.10 30.61
N MET A 259 11.14 -19.05 31.48
CA MET A 259 12.27 -19.97 31.28
C MET A 259 12.05 -20.90 30.08
N SER A 260 10.85 -21.45 29.86
CA SER A 260 10.54 -22.28 28.69
C SER A 260 10.67 -21.49 27.39
N LYS A 261 10.35 -20.21 27.44
CA LYS A 261 10.49 -19.30 26.31
C LYS A 261 11.96 -18.99 26.01
N ASP A 262 12.77 -18.74 27.04
CA ASP A 262 14.18 -18.36 26.89
C ASP A 262 15.10 -19.56 26.61
N ASP A 263 14.79 -20.74 27.16
CA ASP A 263 15.51 -21.99 26.94
C ASP A 263 14.52 -23.16 26.80
N PRO A 264 13.98 -23.40 25.59
CA PRO A 264 13.06 -24.50 25.33
C PRO A 264 13.68 -25.86 25.61
N LEU A 265 15.02 -25.96 25.53
CA LEU A 265 15.75 -27.20 25.82
C LEU A 265 15.77 -27.51 27.31
N HIS A 266 15.58 -26.52 28.19
CA HIS A 266 15.63 -26.71 29.64
C HIS A 266 14.69 -27.84 30.13
N TYR A 267 13.50 -27.90 29.54
CA TYR A 267 12.41 -28.82 29.91
C TYR A 267 12.41 -30.13 29.12
N MET A 268 13.33 -30.32 28.18
CA MET A 268 13.47 -31.58 27.46
C MET A 268 14.26 -32.59 28.29
N GLU A 269 14.03 -33.88 28.06
CA GLU A 269 14.87 -34.94 28.62
C GLU A 269 16.30 -34.85 28.05
N GLU A 270 17.30 -35.25 28.83
CA GLU A 270 18.73 -35.10 28.47
C GLU A 270 19.10 -35.83 27.17
N ASP A 271 18.46 -36.97 26.89
CA ASP A 271 18.61 -37.70 25.63
C ASP A 271 18.08 -36.87 24.44
N ALA A 272 16.96 -36.17 24.61
CA ALA A 272 16.40 -35.30 23.59
C ALA A 272 17.25 -34.04 23.37
N LYS A 273 17.78 -33.43 24.45
CA LYS A 273 18.77 -32.33 24.35
C LYS A 273 20.00 -32.78 23.56
N GLN A 274 20.53 -33.96 23.90
CA GLN A 274 21.67 -34.55 23.18
C GLN A 274 21.34 -34.81 21.71
N ARG A 275 20.15 -35.31 21.37
CA ARG A 275 19.72 -35.47 19.97
C ARG A 275 19.69 -34.14 19.23
N VAL A 276 19.17 -33.06 19.83
CA VAL A 276 19.14 -31.74 19.19
C VAL A 276 20.55 -31.19 18.99
N HIS A 277 21.44 -31.34 19.97
CA HIS A 277 22.84 -30.93 19.85
C HIS A 277 23.61 -31.75 18.81
N GLN A 278 23.39 -33.07 18.76
CA GLN A 278 24.01 -33.97 17.77
C GLN A 278 23.46 -33.72 16.36
N ALA A 279 22.15 -33.49 16.22
CA ALA A 279 21.51 -33.21 14.93
C ALA A 279 22.16 -32.02 14.22
N ARG A 280 22.60 -31.01 14.97
CA ARG A 280 23.35 -29.86 14.40
C ARG A 280 24.67 -30.29 13.75
N ALA A 281 25.39 -31.24 14.35
CA ALA A 281 26.63 -31.78 13.81
C ALA A 281 26.38 -32.79 12.67
N ASP A 282 25.27 -33.53 12.75
CA ASP A 282 24.89 -34.57 11.78
C ASP A 282 24.35 -34.03 10.46
N LEU A 283 24.08 -32.71 10.37
CA LEU A 283 23.76 -32.06 9.11
C LEU A 283 24.94 -32.17 8.13
N ARG A 284 24.87 -33.18 7.25
CA ARG A 284 25.89 -33.48 6.22
C ARG A 284 25.87 -32.52 5.04
N CYS A 285 24.77 -31.79 4.84
CA CYS A 285 24.63 -30.85 3.74
C CYS A 285 25.18 -29.46 4.14
N ASP A 286 26.25 -29.03 3.48
CA ASP A 286 26.87 -27.71 3.70
C ASP A 286 25.89 -26.56 3.46
N VAL A 287 24.97 -26.71 2.50
CA VAL A 287 23.92 -25.72 2.20
C VAL A 287 22.92 -25.64 3.36
N CYS A 288 22.38 -26.78 3.81
CA CYS A 288 21.44 -26.80 4.93
C CYS A 288 22.05 -26.20 6.20
N ARG A 289 23.33 -26.52 6.48
CA ARG A 289 24.05 -25.94 7.62
C ARG A 289 24.14 -24.41 7.50
N THR A 290 24.55 -23.91 6.33
CA THR A 290 24.69 -22.46 6.10
C THR A 290 23.35 -21.74 6.19
N VAL A 291 22.29 -22.33 5.63
CA VAL A 291 20.93 -21.77 5.65
C VAL A 291 20.40 -21.71 7.09
N LEU A 292 20.53 -22.79 7.87
CA LEU A 292 20.08 -22.83 9.25
C LEU A 292 20.87 -21.87 10.15
N GLU A 293 22.18 -21.77 9.96
CA GLU A 293 23.01 -20.78 10.67
C GLU A 293 22.57 -19.35 10.34
N ASP A 294 22.21 -19.07 9.09
CA ASP A 294 21.74 -17.74 8.71
C ASP A 294 20.34 -17.43 9.24
N ALA A 295 19.41 -18.40 9.23
CA ALA A 295 18.09 -18.24 9.84
C ALA A 295 18.24 -17.91 11.32
N HIS A 296 19.08 -18.69 12.02
CA HIS A 296 19.36 -18.49 13.44
C HIS A 296 19.94 -17.10 13.70
N ASP A 297 20.95 -16.66 12.92
CA ASP A 297 21.56 -15.33 13.06
C ASP A 297 20.58 -14.17 12.80
N GLN A 298 19.58 -14.36 11.94
CA GLN A 298 18.53 -13.36 11.69
C GLN A 298 17.54 -13.31 12.85
N ILE A 299 17.07 -14.47 13.33
CA ILE A 299 16.14 -14.59 14.46
C ILE A 299 16.78 -14.07 15.75
N SER A 300 18.05 -14.40 16.01
CA SER A 300 18.75 -13.99 17.23
C SER A 300 18.96 -12.48 17.35
N LYS A 301 18.94 -11.75 16.23
CA LYS A 301 19.03 -10.29 16.20
C LYS A 301 17.68 -9.61 16.45
N GLN A 302 16.58 -10.32 16.27
CA GLN A 302 15.25 -9.79 16.55
C GLN A 302 14.99 -9.71 18.06
N PRO A 303 14.16 -8.76 18.52
CA PRO A 303 13.78 -8.69 19.93
C PRO A 303 13.05 -9.98 20.34
N LYS A 304 13.24 -10.41 21.60
CA LYS A 304 12.59 -11.62 22.17
C LYS A 304 11.05 -11.65 22.05
N SER A 305 10.41 -10.52 21.79
CA SER A 305 8.97 -10.43 21.54
C SER A 305 8.55 -10.98 20.18
N MET A 306 9.45 -10.93 19.18
CA MET A 306 9.27 -11.35 17.78
C MET A 306 9.92 -12.71 17.48
N GLN A 307 10.35 -13.46 18.49
CA GLN A 307 10.90 -14.81 18.32
C GLN A 307 9.80 -15.88 18.53
N ARG A 308 8.55 -15.55 18.21
CA ARG A 308 7.44 -16.51 18.24
C ARG A 308 7.47 -17.34 16.97
N GLU A 309 6.91 -18.54 17.02
CA GLU A 309 6.84 -19.44 15.86
C GLU A 309 6.29 -18.74 14.61
N TYR A 310 5.16 -18.02 14.74
CA TYR A 310 4.55 -17.27 13.64
C TYR A 310 5.46 -16.20 13.02
N ASP A 311 6.31 -15.56 13.83
CA ASP A 311 7.22 -14.51 13.36
C ASP A 311 8.49 -15.09 12.72
N ILE A 312 8.87 -16.31 13.12
CA ILE A 312 10.02 -17.06 12.61
C ILE A 312 9.71 -17.72 11.27
N LEU A 313 8.47 -18.21 11.08
CA LEU A 313 8.06 -18.93 9.87
C LEU A 313 8.38 -18.17 8.57
N PRO A 314 8.04 -16.87 8.42
CA PRO A 314 8.39 -16.12 7.21
C PRO A 314 9.90 -16.04 6.94
N ILE A 315 10.73 -16.03 7.99
CA ILE A 315 12.19 -16.01 7.84
C ILE A 315 12.68 -17.35 7.31
N VAL A 316 12.16 -18.45 7.86
CA VAL A 316 12.55 -19.81 7.46
C VAL A 316 12.03 -20.15 6.07
N GLU A 317 10.81 -19.75 5.73
CA GLU A 317 10.23 -19.93 4.39
C GLU A 317 10.95 -19.07 3.36
N GLY A 318 11.22 -17.81 3.69
CA GLY A 318 11.88 -16.85 2.80
C GLY A 318 13.40 -17.01 2.67
N ILE A 319 14.05 -17.87 3.45
CA ILE A 319 15.53 -17.95 3.45
C ILE A 319 16.13 -18.54 2.16
N CYS A 320 15.32 -19.31 1.44
CA CYS A 320 15.65 -19.88 0.14
C CYS A 320 15.23 -18.96 -1.01
N GLU A 321 14.48 -17.90 -0.71
CA GLU A 321 14.05 -16.89 -1.66
C GLU A 321 15.01 -15.70 -1.60
N GLY A 322 15.13 -14.98 -2.72
CA GLY A 322 15.80 -13.68 -2.71
C GLY A 322 14.84 -12.57 -3.08
N ALA A 323 15.29 -11.35 -2.86
CA ALA A 323 14.50 -10.16 -3.12
C ALA A 323 14.12 -10.06 -4.61
N LYS A 324 12.98 -9.42 -4.89
CA LYS A 324 12.58 -9.08 -6.26
C LYS A 324 13.67 -8.27 -6.95
N ASP A 325 13.97 -8.63 -8.19
CA ASP A 325 14.95 -7.90 -8.98
C ASP A 325 14.31 -6.65 -9.61
N LEU A 326 14.57 -5.48 -9.02
CA LEU A 326 14.10 -4.20 -9.55
C LEU A 326 15.06 -3.58 -10.58
N SER A 327 16.18 -4.25 -10.93
CA SER A 327 17.11 -3.74 -11.96
C SER A 327 16.57 -3.93 -13.37
N VAL A 328 15.75 -4.96 -13.56
CA VAL A 328 15.20 -5.33 -14.85
C VAL A 328 13.72 -4.93 -14.87
N PRO A 329 13.29 -4.05 -15.79
CA PRO A 329 11.87 -3.72 -15.91
C PRO A 329 11.07 -4.96 -16.30
N ASN A 330 9.80 -5.00 -15.88
CA ASN A 330 8.89 -6.06 -16.26
C ASN A 330 8.67 -6.00 -17.79
N TYR A 331 9.12 -7.04 -18.50
CA TYR A 331 8.92 -7.18 -19.93
C TYR A 331 7.75 -8.14 -20.19
N PHE A 332 6.75 -7.67 -20.94
CA PHE A 332 5.58 -8.48 -21.36
C PHE A 332 4.74 -9.05 -20.19
N GLY A 333 4.73 -8.38 -19.03
CA GLY A 333 4.01 -8.86 -17.85
C GLY A 333 4.74 -9.96 -17.09
N VAL A 334 5.92 -10.38 -17.55
CA VAL A 334 6.76 -11.37 -16.86
C VAL A 334 7.72 -10.65 -15.91
N GLU A 335 7.52 -10.87 -14.61
CA GLU A 335 8.46 -10.38 -13.59
C GLU A 335 9.83 -11.07 -13.78
N PRO A 336 10.94 -10.32 -13.68
CA PRO A 336 12.27 -10.92 -13.73
C PRO A 336 12.46 -11.92 -12.59
N PRO A 337 13.30 -12.95 -12.77
CA PRO A 337 13.57 -13.92 -11.72
C PRO A 337 14.12 -13.21 -10.47
N PRO A 338 13.76 -13.70 -9.27
CA PRO A 338 14.24 -13.10 -8.03
C PRO A 338 15.77 -13.21 -7.93
N LEU A 339 16.37 -12.29 -7.18
CA LEU A 339 17.80 -12.33 -6.89
C LEU A 339 18.15 -13.59 -6.08
N PRO A 340 19.43 -14.00 -6.04
CA PRO A 340 19.86 -15.09 -5.16
C PRO A 340 19.60 -14.78 -3.67
N PRO A 341 19.41 -15.79 -2.80
CA PRO A 341 19.20 -15.58 -1.37
C PRO A 341 20.34 -14.82 -0.67
N LEU A 342 20.04 -14.15 0.45
CA LEU A 342 21.01 -13.28 1.16
C LEU A 342 22.27 -14.02 1.64
N TRP A 343 22.15 -15.28 2.05
CA TRP A 343 23.30 -16.07 2.52
C TRP A 343 24.32 -16.34 1.39
N THR A 344 23.92 -16.31 0.12
CA THR A 344 24.80 -16.51 -1.05
C THR A 344 25.78 -15.35 -1.31
N ASP A 345 25.65 -14.23 -0.59
CA ASP A 345 26.65 -13.16 -0.62
C ASP A 345 27.89 -13.50 0.22
N ARG A 346 27.73 -14.36 1.21
CA ARG A 346 28.80 -14.74 2.14
C ARG A 346 29.52 -15.99 1.67
N VAL A 347 28.83 -16.90 0.99
CA VAL A 347 29.38 -18.17 0.51
C VAL A 347 29.01 -18.41 -0.95
N ARG A 348 29.87 -19.13 -1.67
CA ARG A 348 29.60 -19.60 -3.03
C ARG A 348 29.94 -21.06 -3.20
N PRO A 349 29.18 -21.82 -4.01
CA PRO A 349 29.58 -23.14 -4.44
C PRO A 349 30.87 -23.04 -5.27
N THR A 350 31.86 -23.87 -4.95
CA THR A 350 33.11 -23.99 -5.71
C THR A 350 33.39 -25.46 -5.97
N LEU A 351 33.59 -25.82 -7.23
CA LEU A 351 33.96 -27.18 -7.60
C LEU A 351 35.42 -27.44 -7.22
N VAL A 352 35.64 -28.39 -6.31
CA VAL A 352 37.00 -28.83 -5.97
C VAL A 352 37.44 -29.83 -7.04
N LYS A 353 38.26 -29.36 -8.00
CA LYS A 353 38.69 -30.14 -9.18
C LYS A 353 39.21 -31.55 -8.85
N LYS A 354 39.93 -31.70 -7.73
CA LYS A 354 40.51 -32.98 -7.29
C LYS A 354 39.46 -34.04 -6.90
N THR A 355 38.41 -33.62 -6.20
CA THR A 355 37.37 -34.54 -5.68
C THR A 355 36.10 -34.54 -6.53
N LYS A 356 36.01 -33.64 -7.52
CA LYS A 356 34.80 -33.36 -8.31
C LYS A 356 33.55 -33.11 -7.45
N ARG A 357 33.74 -32.61 -6.22
CA ARG A 357 32.66 -32.26 -5.29
C ARG A 357 32.51 -30.75 -5.20
N TRP A 358 31.26 -30.29 -5.15
CA TRP A 358 30.92 -28.92 -4.86
C TRP A 358 31.05 -28.70 -3.36
N VAL A 359 31.78 -27.66 -2.97
CA VAL A 359 31.95 -27.24 -1.58
C VAL A 359 31.62 -25.76 -1.47
N LEU A 360 30.91 -25.37 -0.42
CA LEU A 360 30.67 -23.96 -0.14
C LEU A 360 31.95 -23.30 0.40
N LYS A 361 32.43 -22.28 -0.31
CA LYS A 361 33.57 -21.46 0.12
C LYS A 361 33.11 -20.04 0.44
N LYS A 362 33.61 -19.50 1.55
CA LYS A 362 33.37 -18.09 1.90
C LYS A 362 33.95 -17.16 0.84
N PHE A 363 33.20 -16.11 0.50
CA PHE A 363 33.71 -15.05 -0.36
C PHE A 363 34.89 -14.33 0.31
N PRO A 364 35.87 -13.83 -0.47
CA PRO A 364 36.84 -12.87 0.05
C PRO A 364 36.11 -11.66 0.65
N LYS A 365 36.58 -11.18 1.81
CA LYS A 365 35.92 -10.10 2.57
C LYS A 365 35.61 -8.85 1.70
N LYS A 366 36.47 -8.52 0.73
CA LYS A 366 36.26 -7.39 -0.19
C LYS A 366 35.08 -7.64 -1.14
N ALA A 367 35.07 -8.78 -1.82
CA ALA A 367 33.99 -9.16 -2.75
C ALA A 367 32.63 -9.31 -2.06
N ALA A 368 32.61 -9.87 -0.84
CA ALA A 368 31.39 -9.95 -0.03
C ALA A 368 30.83 -8.56 0.29
N ARG A 369 31.69 -7.59 0.66
CA ARG A 369 31.28 -6.20 0.92
C ARG A 369 30.78 -5.50 -0.34
N GLU A 370 31.39 -5.74 -1.49
CA GLU A 370 30.93 -5.19 -2.77
C GLU A 370 29.55 -5.71 -3.14
N ARG A 371 29.29 -7.02 -2.97
CA ARG A 371 27.95 -7.60 -3.16
C ARG A 371 26.91 -7.03 -2.20
N GLN A 372 27.25 -6.85 -0.93
CA GLN A 372 26.34 -6.23 0.03
C GLN A 372 26.02 -4.77 -0.35
N LYS A 373 27.02 -4.00 -0.79
CA LYS A 373 26.80 -2.64 -1.31
C LYS A 373 25.92 -2.65 -2.56
N TRP A 374 26.15 -3.60 -3.45
CA TRP A 374 25.34 -3.79 -4.65
C TRP A 374 23.87 -4.09 -4.30
N ARG A 375 23.61 -5.01 -3.36
CA ARG A 375 22.24 -5.31 -2.89
C ARG A 375 21.57 -4.15 -2.17
N ALA A 376 22.34 -3.30 -1.49
CA ALA A 376 21.78 -2.10 -0.87
C ALA A 376 21.19 -1.11 -1.89
N LEU A 377 21.57 -1.22 -3.17
CA LEU A 377 21.03 -0.44 -4.28
C LEU A 377 19.82 -1.12 -4.96
N THR A 378 19.47 -2.35 -4.57
CA THR A 378 18.31 -3.08 -5.11
C THR A 378 16.97 -2.36 -4.88
N PRO A 379 16.67 -1.81 -3.69
CA PRO A 379 15.38 -1.17 -3.45
C PRO A 379 15.13 0.07 -4.31
N SER A 380 16.18 0.73 -4.80
CA SER A 380 16.07 1.93 -5.65
C SER A 380 16.02 1.61 -7.15
N GLY A 381 16.16 0.34 -7.55
CA GLY A 381 16.24 -0.07 -8.96
C GLY A 381 17.48 0.46 -9.71
N GLN A 382 18.44 1.08 -9.00
CA GLN A 382 19.64 1.70 -9.61
C GLN A 382 20.81 0.72 -9.79
N GLN A 383 20.63 -0.53 -9.39
CA GLN A 383 21.62 -1.58 -9.54
C GLN A 383 21.85 -1.92 -11.02
N LYS A 384 23.11 -1.80 -11.47
CA LYS A 384 23.57 -2.45 -12.71
C LYS A 384 23.91 -3.90 -12.39
N PRO A 385 23.69 -4.86 -13.30
CA PRO A 385 24.06 -6.26 -13.06
C PRO A 385 25.54 -6.34 -12.65
N PRO A 386 25.89 -7.18 -11.65
CA PRO A 386 27.28 -7.29 -11.21
C PRO A 386 28.13 -7.70 -12.41
N PRO A 387 29.32 -7.10 -12.60
CA PRO A 387 30.17 -7.45 -13.73
C PRO A 387 30.42 -8.96 -13.71
N PRO A 388 30.35 -9.64 -14.86
CA PRO A 388 30.63 -11.07 -14.92
C PRO A 388 31.99 -11.29 -14.27
N THR A 389 32.05 -12.19 -13.28
CA THR A 389 33.32 -12.57 -12.68
C THR A 389 34.16 -13.23 -13.76
N ILE A 390 35.03 -12.45 -14.40
CA ILE A 390 36.01 -12.92 -15.37
C ILE A 390 36.89 -13.93 -14.63
N GLY A 391 36.69 -15.21 -14.93
CA GLY A 391 37.42 -16.31 -14.29
C GLY A 391 36.61 -17.59 -14.22
N GLU A 392 36.27 -18.15 -15.39
CA GLU A 392 36.27 -19.61 -15.59
C GLU A 392 37.58 -20.03 -16.27
#